data_AF-A0A2K3Q840-F1
#
_entry.id   AF-A0A2K3Q840-F1
#
_cell.length_a   1.000
_cell.length_b   1.000
_cell.length_c   1.000
_cell.angle_alpha   90.00
_cell.angle_beta   90.00
_cell.angle_gamma   90.00
#
_symmetry.space_group_name_H-M   'P 1'
#
loop_
_entity.id
_entity.type
_entity.pdbx_description
1 polymer ?
#
loop_
_entity_poly.entity_id
_entity_poly.type
_entity_poly.pdbx_seq_one_letter_code
_entity_poly.pdbx_strand_id
1 'polypeptide(L)'
;MAARSFFSAPAATLIFAVLVAYLYGPGVRRAGVVLGLFRNPANTALTSAGGFAVVEGTTHCEDLHFHEPSKLLFTACEDTETTRHFWFPPLANYDNPSSAAKARGSLKVIDPVTLQAQTLALQNFKGPFITHGIDVIDDPGQRGRAVYIFAVNHIPNRDWYEKGDSEAPKSHSVVEVFHHIIGSKAAQHIRSVWDPLMRTPNDIFGISPSSFFVTNDHYYKEGIMRTLEEVYSGAKWSTTIHVEFSGTGTDSDSQGVKASLALDGLQNNNGLGHGRTPQEVLVTSSCSGVLHLGTNSKNEASADTPGIGIIESLKCDSTIDNPSYFTDPYANSTFDASGFVLGGLSKAADFMKNIRDPDAKDGVMVWKVTRLHKQQKQVVGDGDNSASWSTRLLFEDDGSRIRTASCAVLVAMDPSKDDGRRRARLFVTGFLSKNIVAVKVDL
;
A
#
# COMPACT_ATOMS: atom_id res chain seq x y z
N MET A 1 44.37 29.55 -41.23
CA MET A 1 42.93 29.56 -40.86
C MET A 1 42.45 28.13 -40.84
N ALA A 2 42.28 27.54 -39.66
CA ALA A 2 41.74 26.18 -39.52
C ALA A 2 40.24 26.23 -39.82
N ALA A 3 39.81 25.52 -40.86
CA ALA A 3 38.39 25.35 -41.18
C ALA A 3 37.72 24.65 -40.00
N ARG A 4 36.93 25.39 -39.20
CA ARG A 4 36.06 24.77 -38.20
C ARG A 4 35.08 23.89 -38.96
N SER A 5 35.20 22.58 -38.75
CA SER A 5 34.32 21.56 -39.33
C SER A 5 32.87 21.87 -38.96
N PHE A 6 32.09 22.35 -39.93
CA PHE A 6 30.66 22.63 -39.82
C PHE A 6 29.83 21.38 -39.42
N PHE A 7 30.39 20.18 -39.56
CA PHE A 7 29.74 18.90 -39.26
C PHE A 7 29.99 18.39 -37.83
N SER A 8 30.92 18.99 -37.08
CA SER A 8 31.28 18.52 -35.73
C SER A 8 30.19 18.78 -34.68
N ALA A 9 29.53 19.93 -34.73
CA ALA A 9 28.49 20.29 -33.76
C ALA A 9 27.19 19.47 -33.94
N PRO A 10 26.63 19.29 -35.15
CA PRO A 10 25.45 18.42 -35.34
C PRO A 10 25.72 16.96 -34.94
N ALA A 11 26.91 16.44 -35.27
CA ALA A 11 27.31 15.08 -34.89
C ALA A 11 27.44 14.93 -33.36
N ALA A 12 28.05 15.91 -32.68
CA ALA A 12 28.16 15.91 -31.22
C ALA A 12 26.77 15.98 -30.54
N THR A 13 25.87 16.83 -31.04
CA THR A 13 24.48 16.91 -30.55
C THR A 13 23.72 15.59 -30.75
N LEU A 14 23.88 14.95 -31.91
CA LEU A 14 23.25 13.65 -32.19
C LEU A 14 23.80 12.55 -31.27
N ILE A 15 25.12 12.47 -31.09
CA ILE A 15 25.76 11.51 -30.19
C ILE A 15 25.28 11.73 -28.75
N PHE A 16 25.22 12.99 -28.30
CA PHE A 16 24.71 13.32 -26.98
C PHE A 16 23.24 12.92 -26.82
N ALA A 17 22.39 13.22 -27.80
CA ALA A 17 20.98 12.83 -27.77
C ALA A 17 20.79 11.31 -27.75
N VAL A 18 21.58 10.57 -28.55
CA VAL A 18 21.58 9.10 -28.56
C VAL A 18 22.03 8.55 -27.21
N LEU A 19 23.07 9.12 -26.61
CA LEU A 19 23.58 8.71 -25.30
C LEU A 19 22.55 8.98 -24.19
N VAL A 20 21.90 10.15 -24.19
CA VAL A 20 20.80 10.47 -23.27
C VAL A 20 19.63 9.51 -23.46
N ALA A 21 19.19 9.26 -24.70
CA ALA A 21 18.11 8.33 -24.98
C ALA A 21 18.46 6.89 -24.58
N TYR A 22 19.71 6.46 -24.77
CA TYR A 22 20.17 5.14 -24.36
C TYR A 22 20.19 4.98 -22.83
N LEU A 23 20.71 5.98 -22.10
CA LEU A 23 20.84 5.93 -20.65
C LEU A 23 19.50 6.10 -19.92
N TYR A 24 18.66 7.04 -20.38
CA TYR A 24 17.44 7.43 -19.67
C TYR A 24 16.15 6.94 -20.34
N GLY A 25 16.19 6.63 -21.64
CA GLY A 25 15.01 6.21 -22.40
C GLY A 25 14.30 4.99 -21.82
N PRO A 26 14.99 3.93 -21.35
CA PRO A 26 14.32 2.80 -20.70
C PRO A 26 13.55 3.19 -19.44
N GLY A 27 14.12 4.07 -18.60
CA GLY A 27 13.48 4.58 -17.39
C GLY A 27 12.26 5.44 -17.71
N VAL A 28 12.39 6.38 -18.66
CA VAL A 28 11.28 7.23 -19.13
C VAL A 28 10.15 6.38 -19.73
N ARG A 29 10.49 5.39 -20.56
CA ARG A 29 9.50 4.45 -21.12
C ARG A 29 8.78 3.70 -20.02
N ARG A 30 9.51 3.20 -19.02
CA ARG A 30 8.93 2.46 -17.89
C ARG A 30 7.98 3.34 -17.08
N ALA A 31 8.40 4.56 -16.74
CA ALA A 31 7.55 5.54 -16.06
C ALA A 31 6.26 5.81 -16.88
N GLY A 32 6.38 6.00 -18.20
CA GLY A 32 5.21 6.21 -19.06
C GLY A 32 4.21 5.05 -19.08
N VAL A 33 4.69 3.80 -19.01
CA VAL A 33 3.83 2.59 -18.90
C VAL A 33 3.15 2.54 -17.54
N VAL A 34 3.92 2.67 -16.46
CA VAL A 34 3.42 2.55 -15.07
C VAL A 34 2.41 3.66 -14.75
N LEU A 35 2.71 4.91 -15.13
CA LEU A 35 1.82 6.05 -14.95
C LEU A 35 0.65 6.06 -15.94
N GLY A 36 0.66 5.18 -16.95
CA GLY A 36 -0.45 5.00 -17.88
C GLY A 36 -0.67 6.15 -18.85
N LEU A 37 0.38 6.87 -19.28
CA LEU A 37 0.26 8.07 -20.14
C LEU A 37 -0.63 7.88 -21.38
N PHE A 38 -0.65 6.66 -21.93
CA PHE A 38 -1.43 6.29 -23.11
C PHE A 38 -2.47 5.19 -22.85
N ARG A 39 -2.73 4.85 -21.58
CA ARG A 39 -3.71 3.84 -21.21
C ARG A 39 -5.12 4.43 -21.30
N ASN A 40 -6.05 3.69 -21.88
CA ASN A 40 -7.48 3.97 -21.78
C ASN A 40 -8.04 3.07 -20.67
N PRO A 41 -8.54 3.62 -19.55
CA PRO A 41 -9.17 2.83 -18.51
C PRO A 41 -10.35 2.02 -19.08
N ALA A 42 -10.49 0.78 -18.61
CA ALA A 42 -11.50 -0.15 -19.07
C ALA A 42 -12.20 -0.82 -17.88
N ASN A 43 -13.29 -1.53 -18.17
CA ASN A 43 -14.09 -2.24 -17.17
C ASN A 43 -14.03 -3.74 -17.42
N THR A 44 -13.65 -4.50 -16.39
CA THR A 44 -13.84 -5.95 -16.40
C THR A 44 -15.33 -6.29 -16.51
N ALA A 45 -15.68 -7.09 -17.51
CA ALA A 45 -17.04 -7.58 -17.72
C ALA A 45 -17.45 -8.53 -16.59
N LEU A 46 -18.59 -8.24 -15.96
CA LEU A 46 -19.13 -9.05 -14.86
C LEU A 46 -20.13 -10.06 -15.43
N THR A 47 -19.81 -11.35 -15.34
CA THR A 47 -20.53 -12.42 -16.06
C THR A 47 -21.81 -12.91 -15.37
N SER A 48 -22.17 -12.37 -14.20
CA SER A 48 -23.41 -12.76 -13.49
C SER A 48 -23.99 -11.64 -12.61
N ALA A 49 -25.33 -11.64 -12.48
CA ALA A 49 -26.02 -10.88 -11.44
C ALA A 49 -25.54 -11.36 -10.06
N GLY A 50 -25.01 -10.45 -9.23
CA GLY A 50 -24.35 -10.78 -7.96
C GLY A 50 -22.85 -11.07 -8.05
N GLY A 51 -22.21 -10.78 -9.19
CA GLY A 51 -20.75 -10.80 -9.35
C GLY A 51 -20.05 -9.55 -8.80
N PHE A 52 -20.80 -8.52 -8.41
CA PHE A 52 -20.31 -7.26 -7.83
C PHE A 52 -21.20 -6.85 -6.66
N ALA A 53 -20.58 -6.35 -5.60
CA ALA A 53 -21.23 -5.79 -4.44
C ALA A 53 -20.40 -4.65 -3.85
N VAL A 54 -21.06 -3.79 -3.09
CA VAL A 54 -20.44 -2.70 -2.34
C VAL A 54 -20.44 -3.08 -0.85
N VAL A 55 -19.35 -2.82 -0.15
CA VAL A 55 -19.30 -2.94 1.32
C VAL A 55 -19.64 -1.57 1.89
N GLU A 56 -20.90 -1.37 2.28
CA GLU A 56 -21.36 -0.06 2.72
C GLU A 56 -20.66 0.44 3.98
N GLY A 57 -20.51 1.76 4.09
CA GLY A 57 -19.91 2.41 5.26
C GLY A 57 -18.39 2.26 5.34
N THR A 58 -17.71 2.11 4.18
CA THR A 58 -16.26 1.93 4.07
C THR A 58 -15.63 3.07 3.25
N THR A 59 -15.97 4.31 3.60
CA THR A 59 -15.52 5.49 2.87
C THR A 59 -14.05 5.80 3.12
N HIS A 60 -13.29 5.85 2.02
CA HIS A 60 -11.85 6.19 1.98
C HIS A 60 -11.00 5.33 2.90
N CYS A 61 -11.26 4.02 2.88
CA CYS A 61 -10.38 3.07 3.52
C CYS A 61 -9.20 2.79 2.59
N GLU A 62 -8.01 3.17 3.00
CA GLU A 62 -6.85 3.10 2.10
C GLU A 62 -6.22 1.70 2.10
N ASP A 63 -6.32 0.97 3.21
CA ASP A 63 -5.72 -0.35 3.35
C ASP A 63 -6.67 -1.41 3.93
N LEU A 64 -6.40 -2.69 3.65
CA LEU A 64 -7.27 -3.82 3.95
C LEU A 64 -6.48 -5.10 4.19
N HIS A 65 -6.74 -5.78 5.31
CA HIS A 65 -6.06 -7.03 5.67
C HIS A 65 -7.04 -8.16 5.93
N PHE A 66 -6.78 -9.35 5.37
CA PHE A 66 -7.52 -10.56 5.72
C PHE A 66 -6.83 -11.31 6.86
N HIS A 67 -7.48 -11.35 8.01
CA HIS A 67 -6.98 -12.06 9.17
C HIS A 67 -7.45 -13.52 9.15
N GLU A 68 -6.62 -14.38 8.58
CA GLU A 68 -6.91 -15.81 8.31
C GLU A 68 -7.52 -16.57 9.49
N PRO A 69 -7.01 -16.44 10.75
CA PRO A 69 -7.57 -17.17 11.89
C PRO A 69 -9.02 -16.81 12.21
N SER A 70 -9.38 -15.53 12.06
CA SER A 70 -10.74 -15.05 12.34
C SER A 70 -11.68 -15.11 11.13
N LYS A 71 -11.12 -15.25 9.91
CA LYS A 71 -11.84 -15.14 8.64
C LYS A 71 -12.53 -13.79 8.41
N LEU A 72 -12.04 -12.74 9.06
CA LEU A 72 -12.54 -11.37 8.94
C LEU A 72 -11.52 -10.49 8.23
N LEU A 73 -12.02 -9.43 7.60
CA LEU A 73 -11.20 -8.37 7.04
C LEU A 73 -11.11 -7.21 8.05
N PHE A 74 -9.96 -6.55 8.09
CA PHE A 74 -9.69 -5.39 8.93
C PHE A 74 -9.27 -4.21 8.08
N THR A 75 -9.74 -3.01 8.41
CA THR A 75 -9.45 -1.79 7.66
C THR A 75 -9.55 -0.55 8.54
N ALA A 76 -8.98 0.57 8.07
CA ALA A 76 -9.14 1.89 8.67
C ALA A 76 -9.64 2.90 7.64
N CYS A 77 -10.68 3.66 7.99
CA CYS A 77 -11.43 4.51 7.06
C CYS A 77 -11.49 5.95 7.56
N GLU A 78 -11.47 6.93 6.65
CA GLU A 78 -11.64 8.33 7.02
C GLU A 78 -13.07 8.66 7.46
N ASP A 79 -14.05 7.92 6.93
CA ASP A 79 -15.51 8.11 7.06
C ASP A 79 -16.06 9.45 6.53
N THR A 80 -15.24 10.51 6.48
CA THR A 80 -15.65 11.86 6.07
C THR A 80 -14.97 12.25 4.76
N GLU A 81 -15.75 12.29 3.67
CA GLU A 81 -15.26 12.59 2.32
C GLU A 81 -14.53 13.94 2.23
N THR A 82 -15.12 14.99 2.82
CA THR A 82 -14.54 16.33 2.76
C THR A 82 -13.17 16.40 3.44
N THR A 83 -12.98 15.75 4.57
CA THR A 83 -11.68 15.78 5.28
C THR A 83 -10.57 15.21 4.42
N ARG A 84 -10.78 14.07 3.75
CA ARG A 84 -9.78 13.41 2.89
C ARG A 84 -9.28 14.33 1.77
N HIS A 85 -10.19 15.09 1.15
CA HIS A 85 -9.84 15.98 0.03
C HIS A 85 -9.13 17.27 0.45
N PHE A 86 -9.27 17.72 1.71
CA PHE A 86 -8.63 18.94 2.21
C PHE A 86 -7.46 18.70 3.16
N TRP A 87 -7.37 17.50 3.73
CA TRP A 87 -6.30 17.10 4.62
C TRP A 87 -5.96 15.62 4.43
N PHE A 88 -4.84 15.38 3.76
CA PHE A 88 -4.24 14.07 3.62
C PHE A 88 -2.78 14.28 3.16
N PRO A 89 -1.82 14.31 4.09
CA PRO A 89 -0.41 14.54 3.80
C PRO A 89 0.21 13.61 2.73
N PRO A 90 -0.20 12.33 2.62
CA PRO A 90 0.20 11.45 1.52
C PRO A 90 -0.21 11.94 0.12
N LEU A 91 -1.09 12.93 -0.01
CA LEU A 91 -1.40 13.61 -1.28
C LEU A 91 -0.99 15.09 -1.30
N ALA A 92 -0.18 15.52 -0.33
CA ALA A 92 0.19 16.92 -0.10
C ALA A 92 -1.01 17.86 0.14
N ASN A 93 -2.10 17.32 0.69
CA ASN A 93 -3.28 18.10 1.04
C ASN A 93 -3.14 18.62 2.49
N TYR A 94 -3.06 19.94 2.67
CA TYR A 94 -2.80 20.61 3.96
C TYR A 94 -3.74 21.80 4.24
N ASP A 95 -4.87 21.89 3.56
CA ASP A 95 -5.68 23.11 3.43
C ASP A 95 -6.57 23.39 4.63
N ASN A 96 -7.01 22.36 5.36
CA ASN A 96 -7.95 22.51 6.46
C ASN A 96 -7.51 21.78 7.75
N PRO A 97 -6.41 22.23 8.40
CA PRO A 97 -5.89 21.63 9.64
C PRO A 97 -6.91 21.65 10.78
N SER A 98 -7.79 22.65 10.81
CA SER A 98 -8.84 22.75 11.86
C SER A 98 -9.90 21.67 11.76
N SER A 99 -10.25 21.24 10.54
CA SER A 99 -11.17 20.10 10.35
C SER A 99 -10.46 18.78 10.60
N ALA A 100 -9.21 18.65 10.15
CA ALA A 100 -8.37 17.49 10.44
C ALA A 100 -8.18 17.24 11.94
N ALA A 101 -7.96 18.29 12.74
CA ALA A 101 -7.87 18.19 14.21
C ALA A 101 -9.16 17.65 14.87
N LYS A 102 -10.29 17.68 14.15
CA LYS A 102 -11.60 17.15 14.58
C LYS A 102 -11.97 15.84 13.87
N ALA A 103 -11.15 15.35 12.93
CA ALA A 103 -11.41 14.13 12.20
C ALA A 103 -11.52 12.93 13.14
N ARG A 104 -12.44 12.03 12.84
CA ARG A 104 -12.75 10.84 13.64
C ARG A 104 -12.95 9.65 12.71
N GLY A 105 -11.92 9.33 11.93
CA GLY A 105 -11.90 8.08 11.18
C GLY A 105 -12.11 6.88 12.09
N SER A 106 -12.19 5.69 11.51
CA SER A 106 -12.55 4.48 12.26
C SER A 106 -11.72 3.27 11.88
N LEU A 107 -11.64 2.33 12.82
CA LEU A 107 -11.27 0.95 12.55
C LEU A 107 -12.54 0.15 12.28
N LYS A 108 -12.52 -0.70 11.26
CA LYS A 108 -13.67 -1.55 10.91
C LYS A 108 -13.25 -3.01 10.74
N VAL A 109 -14.18 -3.88 11.10
CA VAL A 109 -14.11 -5.31 10.87
C VAL A 109 -15.21 -5.70 9.89
N ILE A 110 -14.86 -6.37 8.80
CA ILE A 110 -15.80 -6.73 7.74
C ILE A 110 -15.90 -8.25 7.66
N ASP A 111 -17.13 -8.75 7.68
CA ASP A 111 -17.41 -10.14 7.36
C ASP A 111 -17.39 -10.32 5.83
N PRO A 112 -16.43 -11.07 5.27
CA PRO A 112 -16.28 -11.20 3.83
C PRO A 112 -17.41 -11.99 3.17
N VAL A 113 -18.26 -12.69 3.93
CA VAL A 113 -19.43 -13.43 3.44
C VAL A 113 -20.64 -12.52 3.37
N THR A 114 -21.00 -11.88 4.48
CA THR A 114 -22.20 -11.02 4.59
C THR A 114 -21.99 -9.60 4.08
N LEU A 115 -20.74 -9.18 3.89
CA LEU A 115 -20.33 -7.82 3.49
C LEU A 115 -20.74 -6.74 4.49
N GLN A 116 -21.01 -7.12 5.74
CA GLN A 116 -21.31 -6.16 6.79
C GLN A 116 -20.02 -5.62 7.40
N ALA A 117 -19.90 -4.30 7.45
CA ALA A 117 -18.82 -3.59 8.12
C ALA A 117 -19.24 -3.16 9.53
N GLN A 118 -18.55 -3.65 10.55
CA GLN A 118 -18.71 -3.22 11.93
C GLN A 118 -17.66 -2.15 12.27
N THR A 119 -18.13 -0.94 12.60
CA THR A 119 -17.26 0.11 13.15
C THR A 119 -16.93 -0.18 14.61
N LEU A 120 -15.63 -0.15 14.96
CA LEU A 120 -15.15 -0.38 16.32
C LEU A 120 -15.15 0.93 17.10
N ALA A 121 -15.70 0.91 18.32
CA ALA A 121 -15.53 2.02 19.26
C ALA A 121 -14.07 2.08 19.71
N LEU A 122 -13.40 3.21 19.50
CA LEU A 122 -12.01 3.43 19.92
C LEU A 122 -11.99 3.82 21.40
N GLN A 123 -11.69 2.87 22.28
CA GLN A 123 -11.59 3.11 23.71
C GLN A 123 -10.24 3.73 24.05
N ASN A 124 -10.24 4.64 25.03
CA ASN A 124 -9.05 5.40 25.45
C ASN A 124 -8.40 6.28 24.36
N PHE A 125 -9.07 6.47 23.22
CA PHE A 125 -8.61 7.34 22.15
C PHE A 125 -9.55 8.55 22.01
N LYS A 126 -9.01 9.76 22.14
CA LYS A 126 -9.79 11.02 22.01
C LYS A 126 -9.22 11.98 20.95
N GLY A 127 -8.09 11.63 20.36
CA GLY A 127 -7.37 12.44 19.39
C GLY A 127 -8.07 12.46 18.02
N PRO A 128 -7.56 13.29 17.09
CA PRO A 128 -7.88 13.16 15.68
C PRO A 128 -7.38 11.83 15.12
N PHE A 129 -8.15 11.23 14.22
CA PHE A 129 -7.75 10.01 13.50
C PHE A 129 -7.98 10.20 12.00
N ILE A 130 -6.89 10.43 11.27
CA ILE A 130 -6.84 10.58 9.81
C ILE A 130 -6.11 9.34 9.28
N THR A 131 -6.85 8.37 8.79
CA THR A 131 -6.34 7.01 8.59
C THR A 131 -5.55 6.88 7.28
N HIS A 132 -4.60 5.95 7.26
CA HIS A 132 -3.83 5.54 6.08
C HIS A 132 -3.58 4.02 6.14
N GLY A 133 -2.34 3.54 5.93
CA GLY A 133 -1.97 2.13 6.03
C GLY A 133 -2.13 1.54 7.43
N ILE A 134 -2.43 0.25 7.50
CA ILE A 134 -2.55 -0.50 8.75
C ILE A 134 -1.80 -1.83 8.68
N ASP A 135 -1.59 -2.46 9.82
CA ASP A 135 -1.34 -3.90 9.85
C ASP A 135 -2.04 -4.54 11.04
N VAL A 136 -2.34 -5.84 10.91
CA VAL A 136 -3.06 -6.62 11.92
C VAL A 136 -2.32 -7.92 12.19
N ILE A 137 -1.83 -8.06 13.42
CA ILE A 137 -1.16 -9.29 13.87
C ILE A 137 -1.91 -9.92 15.03
N ASP A 138 -1.84 -11.25 15.12
CA ASP A 138 -2.34 -12.00 16.27
C ASP A 138 -1.71 -11.49 17.58
N ASP A 139 -2.51 -11.42 18.64
CA ASP A 139 -1.99 -11.40 20.00
C ASP A 139 -1.29 -12.75 20.27
N PRO A 140 0.03 -12.78 20.55
CA PRO A 140 0.77 -14.03 20.74
C PRO A 140 0.19 -14.92 21.85
N GLY A 141 -0.43 -14.33 22.87
CA GLY A 141 -1.08 -15.07 23.97
C GLY A 141 -2.52 -15.49 23.67
N GLN A 142 -3.12 -14.97 22.59
CA GLN A 142 -4.53 -15.13 22.28
C GLN A 142 -4.79 -15.28 20.78
N ARG A 143 -3.93 -16.04 20.09
CA ARG A 143 -4.02 -16.30 18.65
C ARG A 143 -5.45 -16.66 18.21
N GLY A 144 -5.95 -15.98 17.18
CA GLY A 144 -7.29 -16.10 16.63
C GLY A 144 -8.42 -15.53 17.50
N ARG A 145 -8.12 -15.07 18.72
CA ARG A 145 -9.08 -14.50 19.68
C ARG A 145 -8.87 -13.02 19.93
N ALA A 146 -7.66 -12.51 19.74
CA ALA A 146 -7.36 -11.09 19.80
C ALA A 146 -6.23 -10.71 18.84
N VAL A 147 -6.20 -9.46 18.45
CA VAL A 147 -5.21 -8.89 17.52
C VAL A 147 -4.68 -7.56 18.03
N TYR A 148 -3.46 -7.23 17.62
CA TYR A 148 -2.95 -5.86 17.63
C TYR A 148 -3.18 -5.25 16.26
N ILE A 149 -3.69 -4.02 16.24
CA ILE A 149 -3.89 -3.22 15.04
C ILE A 149 -2.96 -2.02 15.13
N PHE A 150 -2.08 -1.88 14.16
CA PHE A 150 -1.23 -0.70 13.99
C PHE A 150 -1.82 0.15 12.89
N ALA A 151 -1.96 1.46 13.10
CA ALA A 151 -2.56 2.35 12.10
C ALA A 151 -1.78 3.65 11.97
N VAL A 152 -1.38 3.99 10.74
CA VAL A 152 -0.81 5.30 10.45
C VAL A 152 -1.90 6.37 10.62
N ASN A 153 -1.55 7.45 11.33
CA ASN A 153 -2.42 8.57 11.64
C ASN A 153 -1.76 9.91 11.31
N HIS A 154 -2.37 10.67 10.40
CA HIS A 154 -1.80 11.92 9.88
C HIS A 154 -2.38 13.17 10.54
N ILE A 155 -1.94 13.49 11.76
CA ILE A 155 -2.49 14.62 12.51
C ILE A 155 -1.79 15.95 12.17
N PRO A 156 -2.49 17.11 12.24
CA PRO A 156 -1.86 18.41 12.11
C PRO A 156 -0.77 18.63 13.15
N ASN A 157 0.38 19.16 12.74
CA ASN A 157 1.46 19.47 13.67
C ASN A 157 1.17 20.77 14.43
N ARG A 158 1.11 20.66 15.76
CA ARG A 158 0.88 21.80 16.65
C ARG A 158 2.01 22.83 16.61
N ASP A 159 3.25 22.39 16.36
CA ASP A 159 4.39 23.31 16.27
C ASP A 159 4.23 24.27 15.08
N TRP A 160 3.79 23.75 13.93
CA TRP A 160 3.49 24.57 12.77
C TRP A 160 2.22 25.42 12.97
N TYR A 161 1.08 24.81 13.31
CA TYR A 161 -0.22 25.49 13.27
C TYR A 161 -0.58 26.29 14.54
N GLU A 162 -0.07 25.91 15.71
CA GLU A 162 -0.38 26.59 16.98
C GLU A 162 0.78 27.47 17.45
N LYS A 163 2.03 27.01 17.30
CA LYS A 163 3.21 27.77 17.74
C LYS A 163 3.81 28.66 16.65
N GLY A 164 3.43 28.46 15.39
CA GLY A 164 3.92 29.26 14.26
C GLY A 164 5.37 28.97 13.88
N ASP A 165 5.89 27.78 14.20
CA ASP A 165 7.23 27.36 13.78
C ASP A 165 7.21 26.96 12.30
N SER A 166 7.72 27.83 11.43
CA SER A 166 7.79 27.60 9.98
C SER A 166 8.83 26.57 9.56
N GLU A 167 9.66 26.07 10.47
CA GLU A 167 10.61 24.99 10.19
C GLU A 167 10.03 23.62 10.56
N ALA A 168 8.96 23.59 11.36
CA ALA A 168 8.26 22.36 11.70
C ALA A 168 7.52 21.78 10.48
N PRO A 169 7.42 20.45 10.33
CA PRO A 169 6.56 19.85 9.31
C PRO A 169 5.08 20.21 9.56
N LYS A 170 4.28 20.41 8.49
CA LYS A 170 2.83 20.62 8.61
C LYS A 170 2.08 19.44 9.25
N SER A 171 2.53 18.20 9.02
CA SER A 171 1.95 17.00 9.64
C SER A 171 2.86 16.44 10.73
N HIS A 172 2.27 15.97 11.83
CA HIS A 172 2.92 15.16 12.86
C HIS A 172 2.37 13.75 12.76
N SER A 173 2.79 13.01 11.74
CA SER A 173 2.25 11.68 11.47
C SER A 173 2.77 10.67 12.48
N VAL A 174 1.89 9.88 13.08
CA VAL A 174 2.22 8.87 14.12
C VAL A 174 1.67 7.50 13.74
N VAL A 175 2.07 6.46 14.47
CA VAL A 175 1.40 5.15 14.44
C VAL A 175 0.61 4.95 15.73
N GLU A 176 -0.69 4.70 15.59
CA GLU A 176 -1.57 4.36 16.69
C GLU A 176 -1.62 2.84 16.86
N VAL A 177 -1.46 2.38 18.10
CA VAL A 177 -1.50 0.94 18.43
C VAL A 177 -2.76 0.64 19.20
N PHE A 178 -3.54 -0.31 18.71
CA PHE A 178 -4.76 -0.79 19.34
C PHE A 178 -4.69 -2.28 19.63
N HIS A 179 -5.43 -2.73 20.64
CA HIS A 179 -5.72 -4.14 20.89
C HIS A 179 -7.22 -4.38 20.72
N HIS A 180 -7.57 -5.45 20.01
CA HIS A 180 -8.96 -5.80 19.73
C HIS A 180 -9.22 -7.27 20.01
N ILE A 181 -10.25 -7.55 20.79
CA ILE A 181 -10.77 -8.90 21.02
C ILE A 181 -11.77 -9.21 19.91
N ILE A 182 -11.53 -10.29 19.16
CA ILE A 182 -12.37 -10.70 18.02
C ILE A 182 -13.82 -10.89 18.48
N GLY A 183 -14.76 -10.30 17.73
CA GLY A 183 -16.19 -10.32 18.03
C GLY A 183 -16.67 -9.27 19.04
N SER A 184 -15.77 -8.54 19.69
CA SER A 184 -16.14 -7.37 20.49
C SER A 184 -16.51 -6.16 19.62
N LYS A 185 -17.09 -5.12 20.23
CA LYS A 185 -17.50 -3.88 19.53
C LYS A 185 -16.50 -2.73 19.66
N ALA A 186 -15.33 -2.99 20.22
CA ALA A 186 -14.37 -1.95 20.56
C ALA A 186 -12.93 -2.38 20.30
N ALA A 187 -12.08 -1.40 20.03
CA ALA A 187 -10.63 -1.54 20.01
C ALA A 187 -10.07 -0.64 21.11
N GLN A 188 -9.24 -1.20 21.99
CA GLN A 188 -8.59 -0.46 23.06
C GLN A 188 -7.32 0.18 22.51
N HIS A 189 -7.24 1.51 22.54
CA HIS A 189 -5.99 2.20 22.26
C HIS A 189 -4.98 1.90 23.36
N ILE A 190 -3.80 1.50 22.92
CA ILE A 190 -2.66 1.18 23.78
C ILE A 190 -1.78 2.42 23.91
N ARG A 191 -1.40 3.01 22.78
CA ARG A 191 -0.57 4.22 22.71
C ARG A 191 -0.41 4.75 21.29
N SER A 192 0.08 5.99 21.20
CA SER A 192 0.66 6.57 19.99
C SER A 192 2.17 6.36 19.98
N VAL A 193 2.76 6.21 18.79
CA VAL A 193 4.19 5.93 18.57
C VAL A 193 4.72 6.90 17.52
N TRP A 194 5.78 7.64 17.88
CA TRP A 194 6.46 8.57 16.98
C TRP A 194 7.98 8.57 17.19
N ASP A 195 8.72 8.79 16.10
CA ASP A 195 10.17 8.98 16.11
C ASP A 195 10.57 9.95 14.97
N PRO A 196 11.61 10.78 15.11
CA PRO A 196 12.07 11.69 14.04
C PRO A 196 12.40 11.02 12.69
N LEU A 197 12.73 9.72 12.68
CA LEU A 197 12.94 8.96 11.45
C LEU A 197 11.62 8.64 10.71
N MET A 198 10.46 8.76 11.36
CA MET A 198 9.13 8.58 10.79
C MET A 198 8.62 9.90 10.19
N ARG A 199 9.04 10.20 8.96
CA ARG A 199 8.85 11.50 8.31
C ARG A 199 7.58 11.58 7.46
N THR A 200 7.27 10.49 6.76
CA THR A 200 6.18 10.36 5.77
C THR A 200 5.62 8.93 5.83
N PRO A 201 5.17 8.47 7.02
CA PRO A 201 4.73 7.10 7.21
C PRO A 201 3.61 6.76 6.24
N ASN A 202 3.72 5.63 5.54
CA ASN A 202 2.73 5.18 4.58
C ASN A 202 2.03 3.91 5.07
N ASP A 203 2.78 2.81 5.19
CA ASP A 203 2.23 1.51 5.56
C ASP A 203 3.13 0.75 6.55
N ILE A 204 2.58 -0.29 7.18
CA ILE A 204 3.14 -0.94 8.37
C ILE A 204 3.34 -2.44 8.14
N PHE A 205 4.41 -2.99 8.72
CA PHE A 205 4.59 -4.43 8.92
C PHE A 205 4.81 -4.70 10.41
N GLY A 206 3.80 -5.21 11.08
CA GLY A 206 3.83 -5.63 12.48
C GLY A 206 4.70 -6.87 12.67
N ILE A 207 5.70 -6.75 13.54
CA ILE A 207 6.59 -7.86 13.88
C ILE A 207 6.20 -8.48 15.23
N SER A 208 5.80 -7.63 16.17
CA SER A 208 5.34 -8.02 17.51
C SER A 208 4.41 -6.93 18.06
N PRO A 209 3.72 -7.15 19.18
CA PRO A 209 2.90 -6.13 19.83
C PRO A 209 3.61 -4.81 20.14
N SER A 210 4.95 -4.81 20.16
CA SER A 210 5.78 -3.65 20.51
C SER A 210 6.86 -3.31 19.47
N SER A 211 6.77 -3.85 18.25
CA SER A 211 7.72 -3.55 17.19
C SER A 211 7.14 -3.73 15.79
N PHE A 212 7.47 -2.83 14.88
CA PHE A 212 7.01 -2.86 13.49
C PHE A 212 8.04 -2.24 12.54
N PHE A 213 7.91 -2.51 11.24
CA PHE A 213 8.49 -1.67 10.20
C PHE A 213 7.44 -0.67 9.70
N VAL A 214 7.87 0.52 9.30
CA VAL A 214 7.02 1.52 8.64
C VAL A 214 7.77 2.17 7.50
N THR A 215 7.12 2.33 6.36
CA THR A 215 7.66 3.00 5.18
C THR A 215 7.55 4.51 5.30
N ASN A 216 8.57 5.22 4.85
CA ASN A 216 8.52 6.63 4.51
C ASN A 216 8.49 6.74 2.99
N ASP A 217 7.34 7.06 2.41
CA ASP A 217 7.10 6.97 0.97
C ASP A 217 7.74 8.09 0.14
N HIS A 218 8.09 9.21 0.79
CA HIS A 218 8.74 10.36 0.18
C HIS A 218 9.82 10.95 1.08
N TYR A 219 10.84 11.55 0.47
CA TYR A 219 11.80 12.40 1.18
C TYR A 219 11.28 13.85 1.28
N TYR A 220 10.78 14.41 0.18
CA TYR A 220 10.10 15.72 0.15
C TYR A 220 8.61 15.58 0.48
N LYS A 221 8.11 16.39 1.41
CA LYS A 221 6.70 16.32 1.88
C LYS A 221 5.70 16.97 0.92
N GLU A 222 6.14 17.92 0.11
CA GLU A 222 5.32 18.67 -0.86
C GLU A 222 6.19 19.32 -1.94
N GLY A 223 5.54 19.91 -2.96
CA GLY A 223 6.20 20.70 -4.00
C GLY A 223 6.81 19.89 -5.15
N ILE A 224 7.49 20.58 -6.07
CA ILE A 224 7.97 20.02 -7.34
C ILE A 224 8.96 18.87 -7.13
N MET A 225 9.80 18.96 -6.11
CA MET A 225 10.77 17.90 -5.82
C MET A 225 10.10 16.60 -5.40
N ARG A 226 8.95 16.67 -4.72
CA ARG A 226 8.14 15.49 -4.41
C ARG A 226 7.59 14.85 -5.69
N THR A 227 7.02 15.64 -6.61
CA THR A 227 6.56 15.12 -7.91
C THR A 227 7.71 14.53 -8.73
N LEU A 228 8.93 15.06 -8.60
CA LEU A 228 10.10 14.49 -9.25
C LEU A 228 10.45 13.10 -8.67
N GLU A 229 10.31 12.90 -7.36
CA GLU A 229 10.52 11.58 -6.72
C GLU A 229 9.61 10.50 -7.30
N GLU A 230 8.35 10.86 -7.60
CA GLU A 230 7.35 9.93 -8.15
C GLU A 230 7.69 9.53 -9.59
N VAL A 231 8.14 10.47 -10.43
CA VAL A 231 8.35 10.22 -11.87
C VAL A 231 9.75 9.70 -12.19
N TYR A 232 10.77 10.11 -11.44
CA TYR A 232 12.17 9.77 -11.73
C TYR A 232 12.61 8.51 -11.00
N SER A 233 12.81 7.41 -11.74
CA SER A 233 13.22 6.12 -11.19
C SER A 233 14.59 6.08 -10.48
N GLY A 234 15.38 7.15 -10.59
CA GLY A 234 16.62 7.32 -9.83
C GLY A 234 16.44 7.97 -8.46
N ALA A 235 15.24 8.46 -8.12
CA ALA A 235 14.93 9.08 -6.84
C ALA A 235 14.72 8.03 -5.75
N LYS A 236 15.80 7.31 -5.41
CA LYS A 236 15.82 6.20 -4.46
C LYS A 236 15.94 6.68 -3.00
N TRP A 237 15.15 7.69 -2.64
CA TRP A 237 15.31 8.46 -1.40
C TRP A 237 14.32 8.06 -0.30
N SER A 238 13.26 7.35 -0.65
CA SER A 238 12.31 6.76 0.32
C SER A 238 12.99 5.67 1.16
N THR A 239 12.50 5.45 2.37
CA THR A 239 13.10 4.54 3.35
C THR A 239 12.04 3.67 4.02
N THR A 240 12.43 2.53 4.59
CA THR A 240 11.66 1.85 5.64
C THR A 240 12.48 1.92 6.91
N ILE A 241 11.82 2.17 8.03
CA ILE A 241 12.46 2.16 9.36
C ILE A 241 11.87 1.02 10.19
N HIS A 242 12.68 0.46 11.06
CA HIS A 242 12.24 -0.40 12.15
C HIS A 242 11.96 0.48 13.37
N VAL A 243 10.88 0.19 14.08
CA VAL A 243 10.46 0.89 15.28
C VAL A 243 10.23 -0.14 16.38
N GLU A 244 10.79 0.10 17.56
CA GLU A 244 10.46 -0.60 18.79
C GLU A 244 10.01 0.39 19.84
N PHE A 245 9.09 -0.04 20.70
CA PHE A 245 8.61 0.80 21.79
C PHE A 245 8.37 0.00 23.06
N SER A 246 8.35 0.69 24.19
CA SER A 246 8.09 0.10 25.50
C SER A 246 7.29 1.05 26.39
N GLY A 247 6.55 0.47 27.35
CA GLY A 247 5.66 1.22 28.23
C GLY A 247 4.37 1.69 27.56
N THR A 248 3.54 2.40 28.31
CA THR A 248 2.18 2.83 27.92
C THR A 248 2.13 4.14 27.15
N GLY A 249 3.24 4.87 27.00
CA GLY A 249 3.29 6.13 26.24
C GLY A 249 2.35 7.22 26.77
N THR A 250 2.07 7.25 28.08
CA THR A 250 1.03 8.10 28.68
C THR A 250 1.34 9.59 28.62
N ASP A 251 2.62 9.96 28.52
CA ASP A 251 3.05 11.36 28.58
C ASP A 251 3.46 11.92 27.21
N SER A 252 3.88 11.07 26.27
CA SER A 252 4.36 11.47 24.94
C SER A 252 4.39 10.29 23.97
N ASP A 253 4.11 10.54 22.68
CA ASP A 253 4.18 9.55 21.59
C ASP A 253 5.61 9.02 21.34
N SER A 254 6.65 9.80 21.69
CA SER A 254 8.06 9.45 21.57
C SER A 254 8.66 8.70 22.77
N GLN A 255 7.94 8.64 23.89
CA GLN A 255 8.51 8.11 25.13
C GLN A 255 8.78 6.61 25.01
N GLY A 256 10.04 6.21 25.17
CA GLY A 256 10.44 4.80 25.10
C GLY A 256 10.37 4.21 23.69
N VAL A 257 10.30 5.05 22.65
CA VAL A 257 10.38 4.67 21.23
C VAL A 257 11.83 4.75 20.76
N LYS A 258 12.24 3.77 19.95
CA LYS A 258 13.52 3.78 19.23
C LYS A 258 13.26 3.37 17.79
N ALA A 259 13.81 4.12 16.84
CA ALA A 259 13.80 3.73 15.44
C ALA A 259 15.20 3.62 14.84
N SER A 260 15.30 2.82 13.78
CA SER A 260 16.51 2.63 12.98
C SER A 260 16.17 2.40 11.53
N LEU A 261 17.06 2.78 10.60
CA LEU A 261 16.88 2.48 9.18
C LEU A 261 16.86 0.96 8.95
N ALA A 262 15.85 0.46 8.24
CA ALA A 262 15.67 -0.96 7.93
C ALA A 262 15.84 -1.28 6.44
N LEU A 263 15.52 -0.32 5.56
CA LEU A 263 15.66 -0.43 4.11
C LEU A 263 15.79 0.97 3.49
N ASP A 264 16.67 1.11 2.51
CA ASP A 264 16.79 2.29 1.66
C ASP A 264 17.05 1.88 0.19
N GLY A 265 17.31 2.85 -0.69
CA GLY A 265 17.71 2.55 -2.07
C GLY A 265 16.56 2.14 -3.00
N LEU A 266 15.31 2.30 -2.57
CA LEU A 266 14.10 2.12 -3.36
C LEU A 266 13.44 3.46 -3.69
N GLN A 267 12.72 3.51 -4.82
CA GLN A 267 11.92 4.68 -5.21
C GLN A 267 10.50 4.51 -4.68
N ASN A 268 9.98 5.51 -3.99
CA ASN A 268 8.60 5.56 -3.52
C ASN A 268 8.16 4.26 -2.82
N ASN A 269 8.93 3.90 -1.81
CA ASN A 269 8.70 2.78 -0.92
C ASN A 269 7.40 2.99 -0.13
N ASN A 270 6.34 2.31 -0.54
CA ASN A 270 4.96 2.65 -0.22
C ASN A 270 4.37 1.56 0.67
N GLY A 271 3.61 0.63 0.11
CA GLY A 271 2.96 -0.46 0.85
C GLY A 271 3.90 -1.51 1.41
N LEU A 272 3.50 -2.09 2.55
CA LEU A 272 4.11 -3.23 3.21
C LEU A 272 3.11 -4.39 3.33
N GLY A 273 3.60 -5.62 3.40
CA GLY A 273 2.69 -6.75 3.61
C GLY A 273 3.37 -8.03 4.01
N HIS A 274 2.58 -8.98 4.52
CA HIS A 274 3.04 -10.32 4.86
C HIS A 274 3.02 -11.22 3.63
N GLY A 275 4.13 -11.93 3.41
CA GLY A 275 4.28 -12.86 2.30
C GLY A 275 3.86 -14.29 2.63
N ARG A 276 4.50 -15.23 1.95
CA ARG A 276 4.29 -16.68 2.04
C ARG A 276 4.67 -17.28 3.37
N THR A 277 5.64 -16.66 4.04
CA THR A 277 6.19 -17.13 5.31
C THR A 277 6.19 -15.98 6.32
N PRO A 278 6.26 -16.28 7.64
CA PRO A 278 6.29 -15.22 8.65
C PRO A 278 7.52 -14.29 8.58
N GLN A 279 8.55 -14.64 7.80
CA GLN A 279 9.74 -13.82 7.60
C GLN A 279 9.70 -13.01 6.31
N GLU A 280 8.81 -13.36 5.38
CA GLU A 280 8.73 -12.70 4.09
C GLU A 280 7.99 -11.37 4.21
N VAL A 281 8.67 -10.30 3.80
CA VAL A 281 8.14 -8.94 3.78
C VAL A 281 7.91 -8.54 2.33
N LEU A 282 6.70 -8.11 2.01
CA LEU A 282 6.35 -7.50 0.74
C LEU A 282 6.58 -6.00 0.85
N VAL A 283 7.21 -5.41 -0.16
CA VAL A 283 7.50 -3.98 -0.20
C VAL A 283 7.18 -3.45 -1.59
N THR A 284 6.29 -2.48 -1.73
CA THR A 284 5.96 -1.92 -3.04
C THR A 284 6.68 -0.61 -3.31
N SER A 285 7.28 -0.50 -4.50
CA SER A 285 7.72 0.76 -5.09
C SER A 285 6.60 1.27 -5.98
N SER A 286 5.72 2.12 -5.44
CA SER A 286 4.38 2.33 -6.02
C SER A 286 4.44 2.98 -7.40
N CYS A 287 5.12 4.12 -7.51
CA CYS A 287 5.31 4.82 -8.78
C CYS A 287 6.24 4.09 -9.77
N SER A 288 6.95 3.04 -9.35
CA SER A 288 7.76 2.19 -10.24
C SER A 288 6.99 0.96 -10.76
N GLY A 289 5.85 0.63 -10.16
CA GLY A 289 5.09 -0.58 -10.44
C GLY A 289 5.89 -1.85 -10.11
N VAL A 290 6.63 -1.86 -8.98
CA VAL A 290 7.50 -2.98 -8.60
C VAL A 290 7.17 -3.48 -7.20
N LEU A 291 6.88 -4.77 -7.09
CA LEU A 291 6.80 -5.48 -5.82
C LEU A 291 8.18 -6.08 -5.52
N HIS A 292 8.76 -5.76 -4.37
CA HIS A 292 9.97 -6.38 -3.86
C HIS A 292 9.61 -7.44 -2.84
N LEU A 293 10.22 -8.62 -2.96
CA LEU A 293 10.14 -9.68 -1.97
C LEU A 293 11.38 -9.59 -1.09
N GLY A 294 11.18 -9.29 0.18
CA GLY A 294 12.24 -9.18 1.17
C GLY A 294 12.13 -10.23 2.27
N THR A 295 13.15 -10.29 3.11
CA THR A 295 13.14 -11.03 4.37
C THR A 295 13.47 -10.12 5.52
N ASN A 296 12.73 -10.24 6.62
CA ASN A 296 13.13 -9.59 7.86
C ASN A 296 14.27 -10.38 8.52
N SER A 297 15.32 -9.67 8.93
CA SER A 297 16.52 -10.26 9.54
C SER A 297 16.41 -10.43 11.06
N LYS A 298 15.25 -10.14 11.69
CA LYS A 298 15.10 -10.18 13.17
C LYS A 298 15.33 -11.58 13.76
N ASN A 299 15.26 -12.62 12.95
CA ASN A 299 15.50 -14.02 13.35
C ASN A 299 16.94 -14.52 13.12
N GLU A 300 17.85 -13.68 12.60
CA GLU A 300 19.26 -14.00 12.55
C GLU A 300 19.92 -13.50 13.84
N ALA A 301 20.40 -14.42 14.69
CA ALA A 301 20.98 -14.16 16.01
C ALA A 301 22.22 -13.22 16.01
N SER A 302 22.60 -12.65 14.86
CA SER A 302 23.78 -11.83 14.63
C SER A 302 23.52 -10.43 14.05
N ALA A 303 22.26 -10.02 13.82
CA ALA A 303 21.97 -8.67 13.34
C ALA A 303 21.74 -7.69 14.49
N ASP A 304 22.68 -6.76 14.73
CA ASP A 304 22.59 -5.70 15.75
C ASP A 304 21.41 -4.72 15.52
N THR A 305 20.78 -4.73 14.34
CA THR A 305 19.64 -3.89 13.98
C THR A 305 18.72 -4.60 12.98
N PRO A 306 17.42 -4.76 13.25
CA PRO A 306 16.49 -5.40 12.33
C PRO A 306 16.38 -4.65 11.00
N GLY A 307 16.47 -5.38 9.89
CA GLY A 307 16.41 -4.83 8.54
C GLY A 307 15.61 -5.71 7.58
N ILE A 308 15.40 -5.20 6.37
CA ILE A 308 14.73 -5.92 5.28
C ILE A 308 15.75 -6.15 4.16
N GLY A 309 16.11 -7.41 3.93
CA GLY A 309 16.95 -7.80 2.79
C GLY A 309 16.09 -8.13 1.58
N ILE A 310 16.20 -7.35 0.49
CA ILE A 310 15.48 -7.63 -0.77
C ILE A 310 16.11 -8.82 -1.50
N ILE A 311 15.28 -9.80 -1.84
CA ILE A 311 15.68 -11.07 -2.49
C ILE A 311 15.28 -11.07 -3.97
N GLU A 312 14.08 -10.58 -4.27
CA GLU A 312 13.51 -10.65 -5.62
C GLU A 312 12.66 -9.42 -5.90
N SER A 313 12.43 -9.09 -7.18
CA SER A 313 11.60 -7.96 -7.57
C SER A 313 10.76 -8.29 -8.80
N LEU A 314 9.47 -8.04 -8.71
CA LEU A 314 8.44 -8.40 -9.68
C LEU A 314 7.79 -7.13 -10.22
N LYS A 315 7.69 -7.01 -11.55
CA LYS A 315 7.18 -5.81 -12.21
C LYS A 315 5.73 -5.97 -12.62
N CYS A 316 4.92 -4.94 -12.42
CA CYS A 316 3.56 -4.78 -12.94
C CYS A 316 3.51 -3.56 -13.87
N ASP A 317 2.60 -3.52 -14.84
CA ASP A 317 2.55 -2.44 -15.84
C ASP A 317 1.67 -1.25 -15.44
N SER A 318 1.31 -1.13 -14.16
CA SER A 318 0.68 0.05 -13.57
C SER A 318 1.40 0.44 -12.29
N THR A 319 1.01 1.56 -11.68
CA THR A 319 1.29 1.75 -10.25
C THR A 319 0.70 0.59 -9.47
N ILE A 320 1.32 0.23 -8.35
CA ILE A 320 0.81 -0.74 -7.39
C ILE A 320 1.00 -0.17 -5.99
N ASP A 321 0.17 -0.51 -5.03
CA ASP A 321 0.17 0.17 -3.74
C ASP A 321 0.29 -0.88 -2.61
N ASN A 322 -0.59 -0.96 -1.62
CA ASN A 322 -0.48 -1.92 -0.52
C ASN A 322 -0.62 -3.38 -1.02
N PRO A 323 0.40 -4.23 -0.82
CA PRO A 323 0.40 -5.60 -1.31
C PRO A 323 -0.31 -6.56 -0.35
N SER A 324 -1.00 -7.57 -0.89
CA SER A 324 -1.45 -8.72 -0.09
C SER A 324 -0.99 -10.05 -0.69
N TYR A 325 -0.87 -11.07 0.16
CA TYR A 325 -0.64 -12.44 -0.28
C TYR A 325 -1.87 -13.30 -0.07
N PHE A 326 -2.37 -13.88 -1.15
CA PHE A 326 -3.46 -14.85 -1.13
C PHE A 326 -2.90 -16.28 -1.02
N THR A 327 -3.31 -17.01 0.01
CA THR A 327 -3.09 -18.45 0.12
C THR A 327 -4.37 -19.17 -0.30
N ASP A 328 -4.30 -20.05 -1.30
CA ASP A 328 -5.42 -20.89 -1.74
C ASP A 328 -5.63 -22.06 -0.75
N PRO A 329 -6.68 -22.04 0.09
CA PRO A 329 -6.91 -23.11 1.07
C PRO A 329 -7.36 -24.42 0.41
N TYR A 330 -7.68 -24.42 -0.88
CA TYR A 330 -8.07 -25.60 -1.64
C TYR A 330 -6.95 -26.12 -2.56
N ALA A 331 -5.75 -25.51 -2.50
CA ALA A 331 -4.59 -25.90 -3.28
C ALA A 331 -4.32 -27.41 -3.18
N ASN A 332 -3.91 -28.02 -4.29
CA ASN A 332 -3.56 -29.43 -4.38
C ASN A 332 -2.40 -29.64 -5.35
N SER A 333 -1.99 -30.89 -5.55
CA SER A 333 -0.83 -31.24 -6.40
C SER A 333 -0.94 -30.81 -7.86
N THR A 334 -2.14 -30.48 -8.35
CA THR A 334 -2.40 -30.12 -9.75
C THR A 334 -2.77 -28.65 -9.95
N PHE A 335 -3.20 -27.96 -8.88
CA PHE A 335 -3.64 -26.57 -8.96
C PHE A 335 -3.45 -25.85 -7.62
N ASP A 336 -2.74 -24.73 -7.67
CA ASP A 336 -2.55 -23.81 -6.55
C ASP A 336 -2.71 -22.38 -7.08
N ALA A 337 -3.74 -21.69 -6.60
CA ALA A 337 -4.03 -20.32 -6.99
C ALA A 337 -3.32 -19.27 -6.12
N SER A 338 -2.46 -19.67 -5.17
CA SER A 338 -1.78 -18.74 -4.26
C SER A 338 -0.90 -17.75 -5.01
N GLY A 339 -0.86 -16.50 -4.54
CA GLY A 339 -0.13 -15.44 -5.23
C GLY A 339 -0.30 -14.07 -4.60
N PHE A 340 0.52 -13.12 -5.05
CA PHE A 340 0.43 -11.72 -4.65
C PHE A 340 -0.73 -11.04 -5.36
N VAL A 341 -1.45 -10.17 -4.66
CA VAL A 341 -2.54 -9.36 -5.18
C VAL A 341 -2.16 -7.90 -4.99
N LEU A 342 -2.17 -7.14 -6.08
CA LEU A 342 -1.58 -5.80 -6.14
C LEU A 342 -2.56 -4.83 -6.82
N GLY A 343 -3.18 -3.97 -6.03
CA GLY A 343 -4.05 -2.89 -6.51
C GLY A 343 -3.25 -1.63 -6.85
N GLY A 344 -3.73 -0.84 -7.80
CA GLY A 344 -3.14 0.45 -8.15
C GLY A 344 -3.94 1.21 -9.20
N LEU A 345 -3.47 2.40 -9.56
CA LEU A 345 -4.11 3.24 -10.58
C LEU A 345 -3.82 2.74 -12.00
N SER A 346 -4.85 2.71 -12.84
CA SER A 346 -4.67 2.44 -14.28
C SER A 346 -4.01 3.63 -14.99
N LYS A 347 -4.27 4.87 -14.56
CA LYS A 347 -3.74 6.08 -15.20
C LYS A 347 -3.34 7.16 -14.19
N ALA A 348 -2.30 6.86 -13.42
CA ALA A 348 -1.76 7.78 -12.41
C ALA A 348 -1.36 9.15 -12.98
N ALA A 349 -1.04 9.26 -14.27
CA ALA A 349 -0.70 10.53 -14.91
C ALA A 349 -1.81 11.60 -14.85
N ASP A 350 -3.08 11.20 -14.77
CA ASP A 350 -4.20 12.14 -14.64
C ASP A 350 -4.51 12.47 -13.17
N PHE A 351 -4.03 11.64 -12.24
CA PHE A 351 -4.43 11.66 -10.83
C PHE A 351 -4.13 13.00 -10.16
N MET A 352 -2.96 13.60 -10.40
CA MET A 352 -2.60 14.91 -9.81
C MET A 352 -3.61 16.03 -10.10
N LYS A 353 -4.32 15.96 -11.24
CA LYS A 353 -5.37 16.92 -11.59
C LYS A 353 -6.70 16.62 -10.89
N ASN A 354 -6.89 15.36 -10.51
CA ASN A 354 -8.15 14.81 -10.00
C ASN A 354 -8.22 14.76 -8.46
N ILE A 355 -7.09 14.87 -7.74
CA ILE A 355 -7.02 14.76 -6.26
C ILE A 355 -8.08 15.60 -5.53
N ARG A 356 -8.37 16.80 -6.05
CA ARG A 356 -9.27 17.78 -5.43
C ARG A 356 -10.72 17.70 -5.93
N ASP A 357 -10.96 16.92 -6.97
CA ASP A 357 -12.30 16.72 -7.52
C ASP A 357 -12.91 15.46 -6.91
N PRO A 358 -13.94 15.56 -6.05
CA PRO A 358 -14.59 14.39 -5.44
C PRO A 358 -15.33 13.51 -6.47
N ASP A 359 -15.72 14.07 -7.62
CA ASP A 359 -16.48 13.39 -8.67
C ASP A 359 -15.60 12.86 -9.81
N ALA A 360 -14.29 13.12 -9.77
CA ALA A 360 -13.36 12.60 -10.75
C ALA A 360 -13.32 11.06 -10.76
N LYS A 361 -12.95 10.51 -11.92
CA LYS A 361 -12.78 9.08 -12.14
C LYS A 361 -11.31 8.76 -12.31
N ASP A 362 -10.77 8.02 -11.36
CA ASP A 362 -9.42 7.49 -11.38
C ASP A 362 -9.52 5.98 -11.49
N GLY A 363 -9.28 5.46 -12.70
CA GLY A 363 -9.40 4.04 -12.98
C GLY A 363 -8.38 3.19 -12.23
N VAL A 364 -8.68 1.91 -12.08
CA VAL A 364 -7.93 0.97 -11.25
C VAL A 364 -7.51 -0.27 -12.02
N MET A 365 -6.42 -0.89 -11.59
CA MET A 365 -5.99 -2.22 -12.03
C MET A 365 -5.61 -3.05 -10.81
N VAL A 366 -6.00 -4.32 -10.81
CA VAL A 366 -5.59 -5.30 -9.80
C VAL A 366 -4.86 -6.43 -10.49
N TRP A 367 -3.59 -6.62 -10.15
CA TRP A 367 -2.75 -7.69 -10.66
C TRP A 367 -2.74 -8.87 -9.70
N LYS A 368 -2.67 -10.07 -10.26
CA LYS A 368 -2.34 -11.30 -9.54
C LYS A 368 -1.00 -11.82 -10.06
N VAL A 369 -0.05 -12.04 -9.16
CA VAL A 369 1.28 -12.58 -9.49
C VAL A 369 1.45 -13.95 -8.83
N THR A 370 1.52 -15.00 -9.63
CA THR A 370 1.54 -16.40 -9.18
C THR A 370 2.80 -17.11 -9.63
N ARG A 371 3.30 -18.05 -8.82
CA ARG A 371 4.49 -18.84 -9.17
C ARG A 371 4.14 -19.91 -10.21
N LEU A 372 4.87 -19.95 -11.31
CA LEU A 372 4.72 -20.97 -12.35
C LEU A 372 5.16 -22.36 -11.84
N HIS A 373 4.32 -23.36 -12.06
CA HIS A 373 4.63 -24.76 -11.72
C HIS A 373 5.60 -25.38 -12.74
N LYS A 374 6.35 -26.44 -12.36
CA LYS A 374 7.40 -27.06 -13.19
C LYS A 374 6.92 -27.45 -14.60
N GLN A 375 5.66 -27.84 -14.78
CA GLN A 375 5.11 -28.17 -16.11
C GLN A 375 4.87 -26.94 -17.00
N GLN A 376 4.58 -25.77 -16.42
CA GLN A 376 4.40 -24.51 -17.16
C GLN A 376 5.73 -23.85 -17.55
N LYS A 377 6.81 -24.15 -16.82
CA LYS A 377 8.17 -23.66 -17.13
C LYS A 377 8.70 -24.17 -18.48
N GLN A 378 8.27 -25.33 -18.96
CA GLN A 378 8.74 -25.85 -20.25
C GLN A 378 8.23 -25.08 -21.48
N VAL A 379 7.22 -24.22 -21.32
CA VAL A 379 6.67 -23.38 -22.40
C VAL A 379 7.36 -22.01 -22.46
N VAL A 380 7.93 -21.54 -21.35
CA VAL A 380 8.56 -20.23 -21.22
C VAL A 380 10.06 -20.45 -21.04
N GLY A 381 10.81 -20.44 -22.16
CA GLY A 381 12.20 -20.90 -22.25
C GLY A 381 13.16 -20.45 -21.13
N ASP A 382 14.11 -21.33 -20.81
CA ASP A 382 15.14 -21.13 -19.78
C ASP A 382 16.06 -19.95 -20.11
N GLY A 383 15.95 -18.84 -19.37
CA GLY A 383 16.90 -17.73 -19.54
C GLY A 383 16.72 -16.50 -18.64
N ASP A 384 15.58 -16.32 -17.98
CA ASP A 384 15.34 -15.15 -17.13
C ASP A 384 14.63 -15.57 -15.83
N ASN A 385 15.00 -15.03 -14.66
CA ASN A 385 14.36 -15.38 -13.38
C ASN A 385 12.86 -15.01 -13.36
N SER A 386 12.44 -14.11 -14.27
CA SER A 386 11.04 -13.83 -14.60
C SER A 386 10.26 -15.04 -15.15
N ALA A 387 10.94 -16.08 -15.66
CA ALA A 387 10.35 -17.33 -16.15
C ALA A 387 9.73 -18.21 -15.03
N SER A 388 9.78 -17.74 -13.77
CA SER A 388 9.17 -18.44 -12.63
C SER A 388 7.86 -17.83 -12.15
N TRP A 389 7.43 -16.70 -12.71
CA TRP A 389 6.21 -15.98 -12.29
C TRP A 389 5.28 -15.70 -13.48
N SER A 390 3.98 -15.73 -13.20
CA SER A 390 2.94 -15.27 -14.11
C SER A 390 2.25 -14.07 -13.50
N THR A 391 2.17 -12.98 -14.26
CA THR A 391 1.43 -11.77 -13.90
C THR A 391 0.16 -11.71 -14.74
N ARG A 392 -1.00 -11.69 -14.10
CA ARG A 392 -2.31 -11.62 -14.75
C ARG A 392 -3.08 -10.40 -14.25
N LEU A 393 -3.70 -9.65 -15.16
CA LEU A 393 -4.71 -8.66 -14.77
C LEU A 393 -5.94 -9.42 -14.26
N LEU A 394 -6.27 -9.23 -12.99
CA LEU A 394 -7.38 -9.92 -12.33
C LEU A 394 -8.68 -9.12 -12.39
N PHE A 395 -8.57 -7.80 -12.29
CA PHE A 395 -9.69 -6.87 -12.34
C PHE A 395 -9.21 -5.48 -12.80
N GLU A 396 -10.07 -4.77 -13.52
CA GLU A 396 -9.92 -3.36 -13.86
C GLU A 396 -11.27 -2.63 -13.85
N ASP A 397 -11.21 -1.35 -13.50
CA ASP A 397 -12.33 -0.41 -13.53
C ASP A 397 -11.90 0.93 -14.11
N ASP A 398 -12.80 1.60 -14.81
CA ASP A 398 -12.55 2.94 -15.36
C ASP A 398 -12.70 4.08 -14.33
N GLY A 399 -13.01 3.75 -13.07
CA GLY A 399 -13.28 4.71 -12.01
C GLY A 399 -14.77 4.88 -11.71
N SER A 400 -15.66 4.24 -12.47
CA SER A 400 -17.10 4.35 -12.30
C SER A 400 -17.70 3.47 -11.20
N ARG A 401 -17.12 2.29 -10.95
CA ARG A 401 -17.56 1.38 -9.86
C ARG A 401 -16.67 1.52 -8.63
N ILE A 402 -15.37 1.76 -8.83
CA ILE A 402 -14.43 2.08 -7.76
C ILE A 402 -13.40 3.09 -8.25
N ARG A 403 -13.22 4.16 -7.48
CA ARG A 403 -12.27 5.23 -7.77
C ARG A 403 -11.02 5.04 -6.93
N THR A 404 -9.85 4.99 -7.57
CA THR A 404 -8.55 4.65 -6.96
C THR A 404 -8.51 3.23 -6.40
N ALA A 405 -7.37 2.58 -6.49
CA ALA A 405 -7.12 1.33 -5.78
C ALA A 405 -5.78 1.45 -5.09
N SER A 406 -5.78 1.22 -3.79
CA SER A 406 -4.59 1.21 -2.93
C SER A 406 -4.39 -0.11 -2.21
N CYS A 407 -5.41 -0.95 -2.11
CA CYS A 407 -5.24 -2.31 -1.63
C CYS A 407 -6.25 -3.24 -2.29
N ALA A 408 -5.87 -4.51 -2.43
CA ALA A 408 -6.75 -5.55 -2.94
C ALA A 408 -6.46 -6.88 -2.25
N VAL A 409 -7.52 -7.59 -1.85
CA VAL A 409 -7.44 -8.82 -1.04
C VAL A 409 -8.37 -9.89 -1.61
N LEU A 410 -7.89 -11.12 -1.72
CA LEU A 410 -8.70 -12.27 -2.12
C LEU A 410 -9.14 -13.08 -0.90
N VAL A 411 -10.42 -13.44 -0.86
CA VAL A 411 -10.97 -14.42 0.08
C VAL A 411 -11.53 -15.59 -0.71
N ALA A 412 -11.01 -16.80 -0.47
CA ALA A 412 -11.40 -17.99 -1.21
C ALA A 412 -12.89 -18.32 -0.99
N MET A 413 -13.58 -18.68 -2.06
CA MET A 413 -14.93 -19.22 -1.98
C MET A 413 -14.85 -20.75 -1.92
N ASP A 414 -15.71 -21.37 -1.11
CA ASP A 414 -15.80 -22.82 -1.00
C ASP A 414 -16.30 -23.43 -2.31
N PRO A 415 -15.47 -24.21 -3.05
CA PRO A 415 -15.86 -24.80 -4.33
C PRO A 415 -17.08 -25.72 -4.21
N SER A 416 -17.30 -26.34 -3.04
CA SER A 416 -18.46 -27.21 -2.83
C SER A 416 -19.79 -26.46 -2.84
N LYS A 417 -19.74 -25.13 -2.60
CA LYS A 417 -20.91 -24.24 -2.63
C LYS A 417 -21.04 -23.49 -3.97
N ASP A 418 -20.22 -23.85 -4.95
CA ASP A 418 -19.99 -23.05 -6.14
C ASP A 418 -19.73 -23.90 -7.40
N ASP A 419 -20.48 -24.99 -7.54
CA ASP A 419 -20.41 -25.94 -8.68
C ASP A 419 -19.00 -26.50 -8.94
N GLY A 420 -18.18 -26.62 -7.88
CA GLY A 420 -16.80 -27.09 -7.98
C GLY A 420 -15.82 -26.07 -8.57
N ARG A 421 -16.25 -24.84 -8.87
CA ARG A 421 -15.39 -23.80 -9.45
C ARG A 421 -14.41 -23.25 -8.42
N ARG A 422 -13.19 -22.97 -8.88
CA ARG A 422 -12.14 -22.32 -8.07
C ARG A 422 -12.28 -20.81 -8.22
N ARG A 423 -13.05 -20.21 -7.31
CA ARG A 423 -13.31 -18.78 -7.27
C ARG A 423 -12.91 -18.15 -5.95
N ALA A 424 -12.71 -16.84 -5.99
CA ALA A 424 -12.54 -16.01 -4.82
C ALA A 424 -13.41 -14.76 -4.92
N ARG A 425 -13.66 -14.17 -3.76
CA ARG A 425 -14.17 -12.80 -3.65
C ARG A 425 -12.96 -11.87 -3.55
N LEU A 426 -12.78 -11.04 -4.57
CA LEU A 426 -11.79 -9.97 -4.61
C LEU A 426 -12.39 -8.72 -3.97
N PHE A 427 -11.76 -8.23 -2.91
CA PHE A 427 -12.05 -6.93 -2.32
C PHE A 427 -11.05 -5.92 -2.86
N VAL A 428 -11.54 -4.76 -3.28
CA VAL A 428 -10.71 -3.65 -3.77
C VAL A 428 -11.10 -2.39 -3.00
N THR A 429 -10.10 -1.67 -2.51
CA THR A 429 -10.27 -0.43 -1.74
C THR A 429 -9.33 0.66 -2.23
N GLY A 430 -9.60 1.92 -1.90
CA GLY A 430 -8.86 3.08 -2.38
C GLY A 430 -8.91 4.29 -1.44
N PHE A 431 -7.83 5.07 -1.41
CA PHE A 431 -7.74 6.30 -0.61
C PHE A 431 -8.75 7.40 -0.98
N LEU A 432 -9.32 7.40 -2.19
CA LEU A 432 -10.47 8.26 -2.59
C LEU A 432 -11.72 7.45 -2.98
N SER A 433 -11.79 6.17 -2.65
CA SER A 433 -12.97 5.34 -2.92
C SER A 433 -14.12 5.68 -1.98
N LYS A 434 -15.35 5.76 -2.48
CA LYS A 434 -16.55 5.96 -1.64
C LYS A 434 -16.86 4.76 -0.75
N ASN A 435 -16.54 3.55 -1.24
CA ASN A 435 -16.67 2.29 -0.53
C ASN A 435 -15.68 1.27 -1.13
N ILE A 436 -15.35 0.25 -0.33
CA ILE A 436 -14.77 -1.01 -0.79
C ILE A 436 -15.77 -1.71 -1.72
N VAL A 437 -15.28 -2.29 -2.81
CA VAL A 437 -16.07 -3.16 -3.69
C VAL A 437 -15.64 -4.61 -3.55
N ALA A 438 -16.58 -5.52 -3.72
CA ALA A 438 -16.36 -6.96 -3.69
C ALA A 438 -16.80 -7.58 -5.02
N VAL A 439 -15.90 -8.29 -5.68
CA VAL A 439 -16.11 -8.87 -7.01
C VAL A 439 -15.80 -10.36 -6.99
N LYS A 440 -16.63 -11.19 -7.63
CA LYS A 440 -16.30 -12.61 -7.81
C LYS A 440 -15.34 -12.77 -8.98
N VAL A 441 -14.23 -13.48 -8.77
CA VAL A 441 -13.20 -13.72 -9.79
C VAL A 441 -12.86 -15.21 -9.88
N ASP A 442 -12.56 -15.67 -11.09
CA ASP A 442 -12.02 -17.00 -11.35
C ASP A 442 -10.52 -17.01 -11.05
N LEU A 443 -10.04 -18.05 -10.35
CA LEU A 443 -8.67 -18.13 -9.83
C LEU A 443 -7.65 -18.76 -10.76
#